data_AF-A0A954X090-F1
#
_entry.id   AF-A0A954X090-F1
#
_cell.length_a   1.000
_cell.length_b   1.000
_cell.length_c   1.000
_cell.angle_alpha   90.00
_cell.angle_beta   90.00
_cell.angle_gamma   90.00
#
_symmetry.space_group_name_H-M   'P 1'
#
loop_
_entity.id
_entity.type
_entity.pdbx_description
1 polymer ?
#
loop_
_entity_poly.entity_id
_entity_poly.type
_entity_poly.pdbx_seq_one_letter_code
_entity_poly.pdbx_strand_id
1 'polypeptide(L)'
;ALRRTPSQIKPDVDGSNPFNYVRLVQPLLERNCVACHKERKALDLTSAIAGSNGWTRSYTNLAEKYGFYFHVSNGAIDTGIHGGSRTIPGQFGARASKLLEYMDARHYDVKLSDEDRHRLTLWLDCNSEFYGSYENTTGQARGEVVYPTLD
;
A
#
# COMPACT_ATOMS: atom_id res chain seq x y z
N ALA A 1 -20.11 22.70 -14.95
CA ALA A 1 -19.40 21.43 -15.28
C ALA A 1 -19.24 21.23 -16.79
N LEU A 2 -20.32 21.24 -17.59
CA LEU A 2 -20.28 20.95 -19.04
C LEU A 2 -19.61 22.01 -19.95
N ARG A 3 -19.26 23.19 -19.42
CA ARG A 3 -18.66 24.31 -20.19
C ARG A 3 -17.14 24.46 -19.99
N ARG A 4 -16.55 23.66 -19.10
CA ARG A 4 -15.11 23.64 -18.85
C ARG A 4 -14.48 22.60 -19.78
N THR A 5 -13.33 22.94 -20.38
CA THR A 5 -12.51 21.98 -21.14
C THR A 5 -12.13 20.78 -20.26
N PRO A 6 -12.06 19.56 -20.82
CA PRO A 6 -11.55 18.40 -20.10
C PRO A 6 -10.19 18.70 -19.46
N SER A 7 -9.98 18.20 -18.24
CA SER A 7 -8.66 18.28 -17.62
C SER A 7 -7.70 17.30 -18.28
N GLN A 8 -6.46 17.75 -18.53
CA GLN A 8 -5.39 16.84 -18.90
C GLN A 8 -5.08 15.90 -17.74
N ILE A 9 -5.02 14.61 -18.03
CA ILE A 9 -4.59 13.59 -17.07
C ILE A 9 -3.11 13.84 -16.78
N LYS A 10 -2.76 13.89 -15.50
CA LYS A 10 -1.38 13.95 -15.04
C LYS A 10 -1.01 12.58 -14.46
N PRO A 11 0.24 12.14 -14.61
CA PRO A 11 0.75 11.01 -13.84
C PRO A 11 0.52 11.24 -12.34
N ASP A 12 0.18 10.18 -11.63
CA ASP A 12 0.11 10.19 -10.17
C ASP A 12 1.52 9.93 -9.58
N VAL A 13 1.62 9.78 -8.26
CA VAL A 13 2.88 9.54 -7.54
C VAL A 13 3.63 8.31 -8.06
N ASP A 14 4.95 8.38 -8.04
CA ASP A 14 5.80 7.24 -8.46
C ASP A 14 5.44 5.95 -7.70
N GLY A 15 5.39 4.84 -8.43
CA GLY A 15 4.95 3.53 -7.93
C GLY A 15 3.43 3.30 -8.01
N SER A 16 2.64 4.26 -8.49
CA SER A 16 1.21 4.07 -8.78
C SER A 16 0.95 3.40 -10.14
N ASN A 17 1.82 3.63 -11.13
CA ASN A 17 1.72 3.05 -12.47
C ASN A 17 3.11 2.92 -13.15
N PRO A 18 3.62 1.69 -13.41
CA PRO A 18 3.06 0.44 -12.93
C PRO A 18 3.10 0.39 -11.40
N PHE A 19 2.11 -0.27 -10.81
CA PHE A 19 1.99 -0.35 -9.35
C PHE A 19 3.18 -1.11 -8.74
N ASN A 20 3.77 -0.59 -7.66
CA ASN A 20 4.87 -1.27 -6.98
C ASN A 20 5.03 -0.73 -5.55
N TYR A 21 4.91 -1.60 -4.53
CA TYR A 21 5.03 -1.21 -3.12
C TYR A 21 6.37 -0.56 -2.76
N VAL A 22 7.48 -1.10 -3.30
CA VAL A 22 8.84 -0.60 -3.02
C VAL A 22 9.01 0.83 -3.53
N ARG A 23 8.34 1.19 -4.62
CA ARG A 23 8.35 2.56 -5.17
C ARG A 23 7.29 3.47 -4.53
N LEU A 24 6.11 2.92 -4.27
CA LEU A 24 4.95 3.67 -3.80
C LEU A 24 5.05 4.00 -2.30
N VAL A 25 5.30 2.97 -1.49
CA VAL A 25 5.13 3.03 -0.02
C VAL A 25 6.47 3.09 0.70
N GLN A 26 7.44 2.24 0.34
CA GLN A 26 8.70 2.18 1.09
C GLN A 26 9.35 3.55 1.31
N PRO A 27 9.40 4.48 0.34
CA PRO A 27 10.01 5.79 0.55
C PRO A 27 9.34 6.60 1.67
N LEU A 28 8.01 6.50 1.83
CA LEU A 28 7.30 7.20 2.91
C LEU A 28 7.64 6.61 4.28
N LEU A 29 7.82 5.29 4.36
CA LEU A 29 8.20 4.62 5.61
C LEU A 29 9.64 4.98 6.00
N GLU A 30 10.56 5.01 5.03
CA GLU A 30 11.95 5.42 5.27
C GLU A 30 12.03 6.85 5.79
N ARG A 31 11.24 7.78 5.21
CA ARG A 31 11.21 9.18 5.65
C ARG A 31 10.61 9.37 7.04
N ASN A 32 9.48 8.70 7.32
CA ASN A 32 8.61 9.08 8.44
C ASN A 32 8.61 8.09 9.60
N CYS A 33 9.01 6.83 9.38
CA CYS A 33 8.73 5.75 10.33
C CYS A 33 9.99 4.98 10.77
N VAL A 34 10.90 4.65 9.84
CA VAL A 34 12.00 3.71 10.09
C VAL A 34 12.90 4.15 11.24
N ALA A 35 13.24 5.45 11.32
CA ALA A 35 14.13 5.96 12.36
C ALA A 35 13.59 5.75 13.78
N CYS A 36 12.35 6.18 14.05
CA CYS A 36 11.76 6.06 15.38
C CYS A 36 11.39 4.61 15.72
N HIS A 37 11.01 3.80 14.73
CA HIS A 37 10.75 2.37 14.91
C HIS A 37 12.02 1.61 15.29
N LYS A 38 13.16 1.95 14.66
CA LYS A 38 14.47 1.37 15.03
C LYS A 38 14.89 1.78 16.43
N GLU A 39 14.78 3.06 16.77
CA GLU A 39 15.15 3.60 18.09
C GLU A 39 14.34 2.93 19.21
N ARG A 40 13.02 2.79 19.01
CA ARG A 40 12.09 2.24 20.00
C ARG A 40 11.97 0.73 19.97
N LYS A 41 12.72 0.05 19.10
CA LYS A 41 12.62 -1.41 18.88
C LYS A 41 11.17 -1.85 18.61
N ALA A 42 10.46 -1.04 17.82
CA ALA A 42 9.11 -1.33 17.37
C ALA A 42 9.14 -2.27 16.15
N LEU A 43 7.99 -2.39 15.48
CA LEU A 43 7.85 -3.17 14.25
C LEU A 43 8.90 -2.75 13.21
N ASP A 44 9.60 -3.70 12.59
CA ASP A 44 10.63 -3.39 11.59
C ASP A 44 9.99 -2.96 10.26
N LEU A 45 10.25 -1.71 9.85
CA LEU A 45 9.70 -1.11 8.65
C LEU A 45 10.76 -0.86 7.56
N THR A 46 11.91 -1.52 7.66
CA THR A 46 12.98 -1.38 6.67
C THR A 46 12.63 -2.04 5.34
N SER A 47 13.33 -1.62 4.29
CA SER A 47 13.24 -2.20 2.95
C SER A 47 13.96 -3.54 2.79
N ALA A 48 14.42 -4.17 3.88
CA ALA A 48 15.17 -5.42 3.81
C ALA A 48 14.30 -6.53 3.23
N ILE A 49 14.78 -7.24 2.20
CA ILE A 49 14.04 -8.36 1.61
C ILE A 49 13.93 -9.52 2.61
N ALA A 50 12.73 -10.06 2.72
CA ALA A 50 12.33 -11.08 3.67
C ALA A 50 11.58 -12.23 3.00
N GLY A 51 11.91 -13.46 3.39
CA GLY A 51 11.24 -14.67 2.91
C GLY A 51 11.52 -14.99 1.44
N SER A 52 10.81 -15.99 0.90
CA SER A 52 11.02 -16.50 -0.46
C SER A 52 10.38 -15.65 -1.56
N ASN A 53 9.41 -14.80 -1.22
CA ASN A 53 8.59 -14.08 -2.20
C ASN A 53 9.19 -12.74 -2.64
N GLY A 54 10.35 -12.35 -2.12
CA GLY A 54 11.00 -11.07 -2.43
C GLY A 54 10.39 -9.84 -1.75
N TRP A 55 9.50 -10.04 -0.77
CA TRP A 55 8.82 -8.93 -0.08
C TRP A 55 9.74 -8.22 0.91
N THR A 56 9.57 -6.91 1.08
CA THR A 56 10.31 -6.17 2.10
C THR A 56 9.78 -6.48 3.50
N ARG A 57 10.61 -6.27 4.52
CA ARG A 57 10.24 -6.51 5.91
C ARG A 57 9.07 -5.62 6.34
N SER A 58 9.08 -4.35 5.94
CA SER A 58 7.93 -3.44 6.07
C SER A 58 6.62 -4.03 5.55
N TYR A 59 6.60 -4.56 4.33
CA TYR A 59 5.41 -5.13 3.73
C TYR A 59 4.89 -6.32 4.55
N THR A 60 5.78 -7.28 4.84
CA THR A 60 5.41 -8.48 5.61
C THR A 60 4.85 -8.16 6.99
N ASN A 61 5.29 -7.05 7.59
CA ASN A 61 4.87 -6.62 8.91
C ASN A 61 3.58 -5.80 8.89
N LEU A 62 3.27 -5.13 7.78
CA LEU A 62 2.13 -4.21 7.66
C LEU A 62 0.91 -4.85 6.98
N ALA A 63 1.10 -5.50 5.83
CA ALA A 63 0.01 -5.82 4.90
C ALA A 63 -1.08 -6.69 5.53
N GLU A 64 -0.71 -7.81 6.15
CA GLU A 64 -1.67 -8.76 6.73
C GLU A 64 -2.41 -8.20 7.95
N LYS A 65 -1.68 -7.51 8.84
CA LYS A 65 -2.20 -7.12 10.17
C LYS A 65 -2.87 -5.75 10.18
N TYR A 66 -2.36 -4.81 9.39
CA TYR A 66 -2.77 -3.42 9.41
C TYR A 66 -3.30 -2.92 8.07
N GLY A 67 -2.94 -3.58 6.96
CA GLY A 67 -3.43 -3.25 5.62
C GLY A 67 -4.93 -3.49 5.45
N PHE A 68 -5.39 -3.22 4.24
CA PHE A 68 -6.74 -3.55 3.78
C PHE A 68 -6.64 -4.47 2.57
N TYR A 69 -7.37 -5.58 2.58
CA TYR A 69 -7.40 -6.52 1.47
C TYR A 69 -8.75 -7.25 1.40
N PHE A 70 -9.23 -7.53 0.19
CA PHE A 70 -10.20 -8.59 -0.06
C PHE A 70 -9.45 -9.85 -0.49
N HIS A 71 -9.83 -10.98 0.10
CA HIS A 71 -9.40 -12.30 -0.37
C HIS A 71 -10.58 -12.99 -1.02
N VAL A 72 -10.36 -13.59 -2.18
CA VAL A 72 -11.35 -14.45 -2.82
C VAL A 72 -10.87 -15.89 -2.71
N SER A 73 -11.64 -16.71 -1.98
CA SER A 73 -11.53 -18.16 -1.96
C SER A 73 -12.88 -18.77 -2.36
N ASN A 74 -12.91 -20.06 -2.71
CA ASN A 74 -14.18 -20.75 -2.97
C ASN A 74 -15.04 -20.73 -1.68
N GLY A 75 -16.20 -20.07 -1.74
CA GLY A 75 -17.07 -19.84 -0.57
C GLY A 75 -16.88 -18.49 0.11
N ALA A 76 -15.97 -17.63 -0.36
CA ALA A 76 -15.71 -16.29 0.20
C ALA A 76 -16.86 -15.28 0.03
N ILE A 77 -18.01 -15.69 -0.49
CA ILE A 77 -19.21 -14.86 -0.56
C ILE A 77 -19.74 -14.57 0.85
N ASP A 78 -19.57 -15.53 1.78
CA ASP A 78 -20.15 -15.50 3.12
C ASP A 78 -19.08 -15.53 4.26
N THR A 79 -17.77 -15.46 3.95
CA THR A 79 -16.71 -15.60 4.97
C THR A 79 -15.93 -14.31 5.26
N GLY A 80 -16.21 -13.70 6.42
CA GLY A 80 -15.20 -12.98 7.22
C GLY A 80 -14.91 -11.51 6.90
N ILE A 81 -14.02 -10.94 7.74
CA ILE A 81 -13.75 -9.52 8.04
C ILE A 81 -13.56 -8.61 6.80
N HIS A 82 -13.08 -9.18 5.68
CA HIS A 82 -12.96 -8.51 4.39
C HIS A 82 -13.28 -9.49 3.23
N GLY A 83 -14.24 -10.39 3.40
CA GLY A 83 -14.56 -11.50 2.49
C GLY A 83 -16.07 -11.65 2.29
N GLY A 84 -16.64 -10.72 1.54
CA GLY A 84 -18.03 -10.81 1.09
C GLY A 84 -18.17 -10.34 -0.34
N SER A 85 -19.28 -10.69 -0.98
CA SER A 85 -19.59 -10.27 -2.36
C SER A 85 -19.88 -8.77 -2.53
N ARG A 86 -19.83 -7.97 -1.45
CA ARG A 86 -20.25 -6.56 -1.42
C ARG A 86 -19.40 -5.71 -0.49
N THR A 87 -19.19 -4.46 -0.86
CA THR A 87 -18.58 -3.43 -0.03
C THR A 87 -19.66 -2.64 0.71
N ILE A 88 -19.34 -2.14 1.91
CA ILE A 88 -20.21 -1.24 2.69
C ILE A 88 -19.59 0.16 2.64
N PRO A 89 -20.37 1.22 2.37
CA PRO A 89 -19.86 2.59 2.39
C PRO A 89 -19.10 2.91 3.68
N GLY A 90 -17.88 3.40 3.54
CA GLY A 90 -17.01 3.73 4.66
C GLY A 90 -16.25 2.56 5.29
N GLN A 91 -16.48 1.32 4.84
CA GLN A 91 -15.78 0.11 5.30
C GLN A 91 -14.93 -0.52 4.18
N PHE A 92 -14.34 0.32 3.33
CA PHE A 92 -13.47 -0.11 2.23
C PHE A 92 -12.15 0.67 2.23
N GLY A 93 -11.07 0.01 1.79
CA GLY A 93 -9.79 0.62 1.48
C GLY A 93 -9.11 1.24 2.69
N ALA A 94 -8.43 2.36 2.45
CA ALA A 94 -7.72 3.11 3.47
C ALA A 94 -8.62 3.45 4.66
N ARG A 95 -9.86 3.87 4.41
CA ARG A 95 -10.80 4.27 5.46
C ARG A 95 -11.16 3.13 6.43
N ALA A 96 -11.07 1.88 6.00
CA ALA A 96 -11.33 0.71 6.81
C ALA A 96 -10.06 0.02 7.32
N SER A 97 -8.89 0.48 6.89
CA SER A 97 -7.61 -0.05 7.34
C SER A 97 -7.30 0.39 8.76
N LYS A 98 -6.84 -0.56 9.58
CA LYS A 98 -6.30 -0.28 10.92
C LYS A 98 -5.06 0.60 10.87
N LEU A 99 -4.32 0.59 9.76
CA LEU A 99 -3.09 1.36 9.65
C LEU A 99 -3.33 2.86 9.78
N LEU A 100 -4.44 3.39 9.25
CA LEU A 100 -4.75 4.82 9.34
C LEU A 100 -4.90 5.32 10.79
N GLU A 101 -5.20 4.44 11.74
CA GLU A 101 -5.28 4.80 13.17
C GLU A 101 -3.92 5.26 13.74
N TYR A 102 -2.82 4.91 13.07
CA TYR A 102 -1.45 5.25 13.46
C TYR A 102 -0.83 6.38 12.63
N MET A 103 -1.58 7.00 11.72
CA MET A 103 -1.04 7.95 10.72
C MET A 103 -1.37 9.42 11.05
N ASP A 104 -1.50 9.71 12.35
CA ASP A 104 -1.73 11.04 12.90
C ASP A 104 -1.00 11.23 14.23
N ALA A 105 -1.15 12.43 14.80
CA ALA A 105 -0.39 12.86 15.97
C ALA A 105 -0.53 11.96 17.21
N ARG A 106 -1.54 11.09 17.29
CA ARG A 106 -1.67 10.08 18.37
C ARG A 106 -0.52 9.07 18.34
N HIS A 107 0.07 8.83 17.17
CA HIS A 107 1.26 8.02 17.01
C HIS A 107 2.51 8.90 17.00
N TYR A 108 2.92 9.35 18.19
CA TYR A 108 4.17 10.10 18.42
C TYR A 108 4.29 11.40 17.60
N ASP A 109 3.21 12.18 17.49
CA ASP A 109 3.16 13.45 16.72
C ASP A 109 3.55 13.31 15.24
N VAL A 110 3.34 12.13 14.62
CA VAL A 110 3.64 11.94 13.20
C VAL A 110 2.81 12.91 12.34
N LYS A 111 3.49 13.58 11.41
CA LYS A 111 2.92 14.53 10.46
C LYS A 111 3.36 14.15 9.06
N LEU A 112 2.46 13.48 8.34
CA LEU A 112 2.69 13.15 6.95
C LEU A 112 2.43 14.37 6.06
N SER A 113 3.26 14.53 5.03
CA SER A 113 2.93 15.42 3.92
C SER A 113 1.68 14.93 3.18
N ASP A 114 1.07 15.80 2.38
CA ASP A 114 -0.09 15.42 1.55
C ASP A 114 0.28 14.29 0.59
N GLU A 115 1.50 14.30 0.02
CA GLU A 115 1.98 13.23 -0.85
C GLU A 115 2.16 11.90 -0.09
N ASP A 116 2.72 11.94 1.12
CA ASP A 116 2.97 10.72 1.90
C ASP A 116 1.66 10.10 2.41
N ARG A 117 0.70 10.96 2.76
CA ARG A 117 -0.67 10.52 3.05
C ARG A 117 -1.29 9.88 1.82
N HIS A 118 -1.18 10.51 0.65
CA HIS A 118 -1.73 10.00 -0.60
C HIS A 118 -1.12 8.65 -1.00
N ARG A 119 0.21 8.50 -0.95
CA ARG A 119 0.92 7.24 -1.22
C ARG A 119 0.39 6.09 -0.36
N LEU A 120 0.21 6.35 0.94
CA LEU A 120 -0.28 5.34 1.87
C LEU A 120 -1.74 4.99 1.62
N THR A 121 -2.62 5.99 1.44
CA THR A 121 -4.04 5.74 1.19
C THR A 121 -4.25 5.03 -0.14
N LEU A 122 -3.50 5.41 -1.18
CA LEU A 122 -3.55 4.76 -2.48
C LEU A 122 -3.18 3.27 -2.39
N TRP A 123 -2.12 2.93 -1.66
CA TRP A 123 -1.75 1.53 -1.43
C TRP A 123 -2.86 0.73 -0.74
N LEU A 124 -3.46 1.28 0.31
CA LEU A 124 -4.55 0.63 1.04
C LEU A 124 -5.83 0.50 0.20
N ASP A 125 -6.14 1.49 -0.62
CA ASP A 125 -7.27 1.45 -1.56
C ASP A 125 -7.04 0.45 -2.69
N CYS A 126 -5.78 0.20 -3.07
CA CYS A 126 -5.34 -0.80 -4.05
C CYS A 126 -5.04 -2.17 -3.42
N ASN A 127 -5.88 -2.61 -2.48
CA ASN A 127 -5.83 -3.95 -1.88
C ASN A 127 -4.53 -4.27 -1.10
N SER A 128 -3.72 -3.25 -0.79
CA SER A 128 -2.43 -3.39 -0.12
C SER A 128 -1.46 -4.34 -0.83
N GLU A 129 -1.49 -4.41 -2.17
CA GLU A 129 -0.63 -5.33 -2.94
C GLU A 129 0.86 -4.98 -2.86
N PHE A 130 1.72 -5.95 -3.20
CA PHE A 130 3.18 -5.72 -3.31
C PHE A 130 3.63 -5.49 -4.77
N TYR A 131 3.22 -6.37 -5.68
CA TYR A 131 3.60 -6.35 -7.10
C TYR A 131 2.45 -5.84 -7.96
N GLY A 132 2.75 -5.09 -9.02
CA GLY A 132 1.77 -4.60 -10.00
C GLY A 132 1.74 -5.40 -11.30
N SER A 133 2.66 -6.35 -11.47
CA SER A 133 2.72 -7.26 -12.61
C SER A 133 3.01 -8.69 -12.13
N TYR A 134 2.57 -9.69 -12.88
CA TYR A 134 2.91 -11.10 -12.66
C TYR A 134 4.31 -11.47 -13.17
N GLU A 135 4.99 -10.53 -13.83
CA GLU A 135 6.29 -10.75 -14.47
C GLU A 135 7.45 -10.21 -13.65
N ASN A 136 8.64 -10.81 -13.79
CA ASN A 136 9.90 -10.33 -13.20
C ASN A 136 9.75 -9.82 -11.75
N THR A 137 9.19 -10.64 -10.86
CA THR A 137 8.98 -10.29 -9.45
C THR A 137 10.28 -9.91 -8.74
N THR A 138 11.41 -10.52 -9.13
CA THR A 138 12.73 -10.17 -8.59
C THR A 138 13.15 -8.74 -8.94
N GLY A 139 12.87 -8.26 -10.16
CA GLY A 139 13.10 -6.86 -10.54
C GLY A 139 12.18 -5.92 -9.78
N GLN A 140 10.89 -6.25 -9.72
CA GLN A 140 9.92 -5.46 -8.95
C GLN A 140 10.28 -5.36 -7.46
N ALA A 141 10.80 -6.42 -6.85
CA ALA A 141 11.26 -6.43 -5.45
C ALA A 141 12.43 -5.47 -5.20
N ARG A 142 13.23 -5.17 -6.23
CA ARG A 142 14.30 -4.16 -6.20
C ARG A 142 13.82 -2.76 -6.58
N GLY A 143 12.52 -2.59 -6.85
CA GLY A 143 11.94 -1.32 -7.29
C GLY A 143 12.16 -1.00 -8.78
N GLU A 144 12.55 -1.98 -9.59
CA GLU A 144 12.61 -1.83 -11.05
C GLU A 144 11.21 -1.67 -11.62
N VAL A 145 11.08 -0.82 -12.66
CA VAL A 145 9.81 -0.65 -13.38
C VAL A 145 9.59 -1.87 -14.26
N VAL A 146 8.52 -2.61 -13.99
CA VAL A 146 8.08 -3.76 -14.78
C VAL A 146 6.66 -3.50 -15.24
N TYR A 147 6.47 -3.41 -16.55
CA TYR A 147 5.13 -3.29 -17.14
C TYR A 147 4.52 -4.67 -17.33
N PRO A 148 3.19 -4.82 -17.23
CA PRO A 148 2.53 -6.04 -17.65
C PRO A 148 2.62 -6.19 -19.17
N THR A 149 2.80 -7.42 -19.65
CA THR A 149 2.62 -7.73 -21.08
C THR A 149 1.13 -7.70 -21.39
N LEU A 150 0.78 -6.98 -22.45
CA LEU A 150 -0.57 -6.94 -23.00
C LEU A 150 -0.57 -7.85 -24.23
N ASP A 151 -1.01 -9.09 -24.06
CA ASP A 151 -1.21 -10.05 -25.14
C ASP A 151 -2.47 -9.71 -25.98
#